data_AF-A0A347VPC6-F1
#
_entry.id   AF-A0A347VPC6-F1
#
_cell.length_a   1.000
_cell.length_b   1.000
_cell.length_c   1.000
_cell.angle_alpha   90.00
_cell.angle_beta   90.00
_cell.angle_gamma   90.00
#
_symmetry.space_group_name_H-M   'P 1'
#
loop_
_entity.id
_entity.type
_entity.pdbx_description
1 polymer ?
#
loop_
_entity_poly.entity_id
_entity_poly.type
_entity_poly.pdbx_seq_one_letter_code
_entity_poly.pdbx_strand_id
1 'polypeptide(L)'
;MQKLKIFGIDGNDVDSSLFYIDKKFYRKVDLTQDFRQILKQIEIESGAKKFDLAESLEVAEHLHKEYARNFVSLLTSLSDIVLFYAAIPFQGGTNHFNEQPPSYWAKYFKEFDFVCFDFRNKVWENKKIACYYRQNVLLFAHKSKRELLESKGLKMVENPMHLVHYEGYEWKDYQLTEATKKLEKLEYFYKRSLRYYIRHPKKILSIFSKNK
;
A
#
# COMPACT_ATOMS: atom_id res chain seq x y z
N MET A 1 31.61 -11.12 2.45
CA MET A 1 30.19 -10.72 2.60
C MET A 1 29.34 -11.79 1.96
N GLN A 2 28.38 -12.39 2.69
CA GLN A 2 27.36 -13.22 2.04
C GLN A 2 26.54 -12.35 1.08
N LYS A 3 26.31 -12.84 -0.13
CA LYS A 3 25.47 -12.17 -1.13
C LYS A 3 24.01 -12.35 -0.70
N LEU A 4 23.30 -11.24 -0.47
CA LEU A 4 21.86 -11.26 -0.19
C LEU A 4 21.13 -11.94 -1.36
N LYS A 5 20.31 -12.94 -1.05
CA LYS A 5 19.43 -13.60 -2.02
C LYS A 5 18.04 -13.01 -1.86
N ILE A 6 17.43 -12.59 -2.96
CA ILE A 6 16.11 -11.97 -2.97
C ILE A 6 15.24 -12.78 -3.93
N PHE A 7 13.98 -13.00 -3.56
CA PHE A 7 12.97 -13.56 -4.45
C PHE A 7 11.71 -12.69 -4.34
N GLY A 8 11.27 -12.13 -5.46
CA GLY A 8 10.13 -11.23 -5.52
C GLY A 8 8.88 -11.90 -6.06
N ILE A 9 7.72 -11.53 -5.52
CA ILE A 9 6.41 -11.89 -6.07
C ILE A 9 5.54 -10.64 -6.15
N ASP A 10 4.69 -10.55 -7.17
CA ASP A 10 3.67 -9.50 -7.33
C ASP A 10 2.49 -10.04 -8.14
N GLY A 11 1.31 -9.44 -7.98
CA GLY A 11 0.13 -9.73 -8.80
C GLY A 11 0.12 -9.01 -10.15
N ASN A 12 0.95 -7.98 -10.32
CA ASN A 12 0.93 -7.12 -11.49
C ASN A 12 1.91 -7.54 -12.59
N ASP A 13 1.58 -7.14 -13.83
CA ASP A 13 2.58 -7.12 -14.90
C ASP A 13 3.48 -5.90 -14.71
N VAL A 14 4.77 -6.15 -14.47
CA VAL A 14 5.77 -5.11 -14.25
C VAL A 14 6.58 -4.91 -15.53
N ASP A 15 6.73 -3.65 -15.95
CA ASP A 15 7.59 -3.30 -17.07
C ASP A 15 9.03 -3.76 -16.78
N SER A 16 9.68 -4.38 -17.77
CA SER A 16 11.04 -4.92 -17.65
C SER A 16 12.08 -3.89 -17.17
N SER A 17 11.86 -2.60 -17.44
CA SER A 17 12.74 -1.49 -17.02
C SER A 17 12.62 -1.14 -15.53
N LEU A 18 11.58 -1.59 -14.84
CA LEU A 18 11.30 -1.28 -13.43
C LEU A 18 11.85 -2.34 -12.46
N PHE A 19 12.48 -3.39 -12.98
CA PHE A 19 13.05 -4.46 -12.15
C PHE A 19 14.35 -4.02 -11.47
N TYR A 20 14.32 -4.00 -10.14
CA TYR A 20 15.53 -3.84 -9.31
C TYR A 20 16.20 -5.17 -8.96
N ILE A 21 15.54 -6.29 -9.25
CA ILE A 21 16.09 -7.65 -9.09
C ILE A 21 16.08 -8.37 -10.45
N ASP A 22 17.02 -9.30 -10.63
CA ASP A 22 17.05 -10.13 -11.84
C ASP A 22 15.71 -10.89 -11.97
N LYS A 23 15.08 -10.79 -13.14
CA LYS A 23 13.77 -11.37 -13.45
C LYS A 23 13.69 -12.87 -13.15
N LYS A 24 14.81 -13.60 -13.18
CA LYS A 24 14.82 -15.03 -12.82
C LYS A 24 14.44 -15.28 -11.36
N PHE A 25 14.63 -14.29 -10.48
CA PHE A 25 14.25 -14.31 -9.07
C PHE A 25 12.92 -13.60 -8.80
N TYR A 26 12.08 -13.43 -9.83
CA TYR A 26 10.77 -12.83 -9.69
C TYR A 26 9.68 -13.69 -10.31
N ARG A 27 8.49 -13.72 -9.69
CA ARG A 27 7.34 -14.44 -10.22
C ARG A 27 6.06 -13.64 -10.06
N LYS A 28 5.27 -13.59 -11.14
CA LYS A 28 3.91 -13.09 -11.06
C LYS A 28 3.05 -14.14 -10.38
N VAL A 29 2.33 -13.75 -9.33
CA VAL A 29 1.50 -14.63 -8.52
C VAL A 29 0.18 -13.94 -8.25
N ASP A 30 -0.92 -14.63 -8.47
CA ASP A 30 -2.23 -14.19 -8.02
C ASP A 30 -2.34 -14.38 -6.50
N LEU A 31 -2.18 -13.27 -5.75
CA LEU A 31 -2.21 -13.25 -4.28
C LEU A 31 -3.61 -13.54 -3.69
N THR A 32 -4.64 -13.70 -4.52
CA THR A 32 -5.99 -14.09 -4.09
C THR A 32 -6.17 -15.61 -4.01
N GLN A 33 -5.22 -16.39 -4.53
CA GLN A 33 -5.22 -17.86 -4.41
C GLN A 33 -4.93 -18.34 -2.98
N ASP A 34 -5.25 -19.61 -2.69
CA ASP A 34 -4.89 -20.23 -1.41
C ASP A 34 -3.37 -20.12 -1.18
N PHE A 35 -2.99 -19.54 -0.03
CA PHE A 35 -1.60 -19.30 0.32
C PHE A 35 -0.71 -20.54 0.24
N ARG A 36 -1.26 -21.75 0.43
CA ARG A 36 -0.52 -23.01 0.34
C ARG A 36 -0.05 -23.30 -1.09
N GLN A 37 -0.86 -22.93 -2.08
CA GLN A 37 -0.50 -23.09 -3.49
C GLN A 37 0.61 -22.13 -3.86
N ILE A 38 0.47 -20.87 -3.44
CA ILE A 38 1.48 -19.82 -3.61
C ILE A 38 2.80 -20.23 -2.93
N LEU A 39 2.74 -20.69 -1.67
CA LEU A 39 3.90 -21.11 -0.91
C LEU A 39 4.66 -22.26 -1.60
N LYS A 40 3.93 -23.26 -2.10
CA LYS A 40 4.52 -24.39 -2.84
C LYS A 40 5.21 -23.91 -4.12
N GLN A 41 4.60 -22.99 -4.84
CA GLN A 41 5.20 -22.39 -6.03
C GLN A 41 6.51 -21.66 -5.67
N ILE A 42 6.48 -20.80 -4.65
CA ILE A 42 7.66 -20.06 -4.18
C ILE A 42 8.77 -21.02 -3.74
N GLU A 43 8.46 -22.09 -3.02
CA GLU A 43 9.44 -23.10 -2.60
C GLU A 43 10.13 -23.73 -3.82
N ILE A 44 9.37 -24.12 -4.84
CA ILE A 44 9.91 -24.72 -6.07
C ILE A 44 10.79 -23.74 -6.83
N GLU A 45 10.38 -22.48 -6.95
CA GLU A 45 11.02 -21.50 -7.82
C GLU A 45 12.20 -20.77 -7.16
N SER A 46 12.14 -20.58 -5.84
CA SER A 46 13.23 -19.98 -5.06
C SER A 46 14.22 -21.01 -4.51
N GLY A 47 13.79 -22.27 -4.37
CA GLY A 47 14.54 -23.33 -3.68
C GLY A 47 14.58 -23.16 -2.16
N ALA A 48 13.81 -22.23 -1.59
CA ALA A 48 13.78 -21.93 -0.16
C ALA A 48 12.40 -22.24 0.43
N LYS A 49 12.39 -23.05 1.50
CA LYS A 49 11.17 -23.28 2.30
C LYS A 49 10.78 -22.07 3.14
N LYS A 50 11.77 -21.29 3.56
CA LYS A 50 11.61 -20.12 4.42
C LYS A 50 12.74 -19.14 4.16
N PHE A 51 12.42 -17.86 4.27
CA PHE A 51 13.34 -16.73 4.15
C PHE A 51 13.67 -16.20 5.53
N ASP A 52 14.81 -15.49 5.63
CA ASP A 52 15.20 -14.80 6.87
C ASP A 52 14.33 -13.56 7.14
N LEU A 53 13.74 -12.98 6.08
CA LEU A 53 12.84 -11.84 6.11
C LEU A 53 11.82 -11.97 4.96
N ALA A 54 10.55 -11.71 5.25
CA ALA A 54 9.55 -11.41 4.24
C ALA A 54 9.23 -9.91 4.30
N GLU A 55 9.11 -9.27 3.14
CA GLU A 55 8.79 -7.85 3.03
C GLU A 55 7.53 -7.69 2.19
N SER A 56 6.58 -6.89 2.68
CA SER A 56 5.36 -6.54 1.97
C SER A 56 5.06 -5.07 2.21
N LEU A 57 5.36 -4.24 1.22
CA LEU A 57 5.11 -2.80 1.24
C LEU A 57 4.25 -2.39 0.05
N GLU A 58 3.22 -1.59 0.31
CA GLU A 58 2.18 -1.17 -0.66
C GLU A 58 1.50 -2.34 -1.40
N VAL A 59 0.98 -3.33 -0.67
CA VAL A 59 0.32 -4.51 -1.27
C VAL A 59 -1.04 -4.80 -0.63
N ALA A 60 -1.09 -4.83 0.70
CA ALA A 60 -2.23 -5.40 1.41
C ALA A 60 -3.53 -4.61 1.22
N GLU A 61 -3.44 -3.30 1.00
CA GLU A 61 -4.58 -2.41 0.71
C GLU A 61 -5.22 -2.64 -0.66
N HIS A 62 -4.50 -3.27 -1.59
CA HIS A 62 -5.00 -3.64 -2.91
C HIS A 62 -5.76 -4.97 -2.91
N LEU A 63 -5.66 -5.75 -1.83
CA LEU A 63 -6.39 -7.00 -1.68
C LEU A 63 -7.70 -6.77 -0.93
N HIS A 64 -8.83 -7.27 -1.43
CA HIS A 64 -10.09 -7.20 -0.71
C HIS A 64 -9.98 -7.84 0.69
N LYS A 65 -10.77 -7.33 1.64
CA LYS A 65 -10.77 -7.73 3.07
C LYS A 65 -10.86 -9.24 3.30
N GLU A 66 -11.55 -9.95 2.43
CA GLU A 66 -11.70 -11.42 2.50
C GLU A 66 -10.37 -12.17 2.35
N TYR A 67 -9.39 -11.58 1.63
CA TYR A 67 -8.07 -12.17 1.42
C TYR A 67 -7.06 -11.79 2.52
N ALA A 68 -7.39 -10.88 3.43
CA ALA A 68 -6.46 -10.37 4.43
C ALA A 68 -5.81 -11.49 5.27
N ARG A 69 -6.62 -12.43 5.75
CA ARG A 69 -6.13 -13.56 6.54
C ARG A 69 -5.25 -14.50 5.73
N ASN A 70 -5.64 -14.80 4.49
CA ASN A 70 -4.86 -15.64 3.57
C ASN A 70 -3.50 -15.01 3.25
N PHE A 71 -3.49 -13.70 3.00
CA PHE A 71 -2.26 -12.95 2.73
C PHE A 71 -1.32 -12.94 3.95
N VAL A 72 -1.83 -12.70 5.15
CA VAL A 72 -1.01 -12.80 6.37
C VAL A 72 -0.50 -14.22 6.59
N SER A 73 -1.30 -15.25 6.29
CA SER A 73 -0.87 -16.66 6.34
C SER A 73 0.29 -16.95 5.40
N LEU A 74 0.27 -16.36 4.19
CA LEU A 74 1.37 -16.46 3.24
C LEU A 74 2.66 -15.85 3.82
N LEU A 75 2.59 -14.61 4.28
CA LEU A 75 3.76 -13.88 4.81
C LEU A 75 4.40 -14.59 6.00
N THR A 76 3.58 -15.06 6.95
CA THR A 76 4.06 -15.77 8.15
C THR A 76 4.58 -17.17 7.85
N SER A 77 4.12 -17.80 6.75
CA SER A 77 4.70 -19.05 6.25
C SER A 77 6.05 -18.84 5.58
N LEU A 78 6.24 -17.68 4.91
CA LEU A 78 7.48 -17.35 4.20
C LEU A 78 8.62 -16.94 5.13
N SER A 79 8.35 -16.38 6.32
CA SER A 79 9.40 -15.94 7.26
C SER A 79 8.90 -15.82 8.69
N ASP A 80 9.80 -15.98 9.67
CA ASP A 80 9.55 -15.67 11.08
C ASP A 80 9.63 -14.17 11.40
N ILE A 81 10.08 -13.36 10.45
CA ILE A 81 10.19 -11.91 10.55
C ILE A 81 9.60 -11.30 9.28
N VAL A 82 8.62 -10.42 9.43
CA VAL A 82 7.87 -9.79 8.35
C VAL A 82 7.94 -8.27 8.51
N LEU A 83 8.57 -7.58 7.54
CA LEU A 83 8.44 -6.13 7.41
C LEU A 83 7.16 -5.85 6.63
N PHE A 84 6.19 -5.24 7.31
CA PHE A 84 4.84 -5.10 6.80
C PHE A 84 4.42 -3.64 6.76
N TYR A 85 3.74 -3.29 5.68
CA TYR A 85 3.05 -2.03 5.51
C TYR A 85 1.70 -2.33 4.86
N ALA A 86 0.70 -1.53 5.23
CA ALA A 86 -0.56 -1.42 4.52
C ALA A 86 -1.08 0.02 4.65
N ALA A 87 -1.75 0.53 3.63
CA ALA A 87 -2.38 1.84 3.71
C ALA A 87 -3.41 1.90 4.84
N ILE A 88 -3.37 2.99 5.61
CA ILE A 88 -4.34 3.28 6.68
C ILE A 88 -5.61 3.93 6.12
N PRO A 89 -6.75 3.86 6.84
CA PRO A 89 -8.01 4.46 6.42
C PRO A 89 -7.86 5.91 5.94
N PHE A 90 -8.44 6.20 4.79
CA PHE A 90 -8.47 7.51 4.12
C PHE A 90 -7.13 7.98 3.54
N GLN A 91 -6.09 7.15 3.57
CA GLN A 91 -4.84 7.46 2.87
C GLN A 91 -5.10 7.67 1.37
N GLY A 92 -5.99 6.86 0.80
CA GLY A 92 -6.30 6.84 -0.62
C GLY A 92 -5.14 6.28 -1.44
N GLY A 93 -5.39 6.16 -2.74
CA GLY A 93 -4.47 5.59 -3.72
C GLY A 93 -5.26 4.88 -4.81
N THR A 94 -4.56 4.37 -5.82
CA THR A 94 -5.21 3.68 -6.93
C THR A 94 -5.60 2.27 -6.50
N ASN A 95 -6.88 1.91 -6.65
CA ASN A 95 -7.39 0.57 -6.33
C ASN A 95 -7.10 0.14 -4.88
N HIS A 96 -7.27 1.06 -3.92
CA HIS A 96 -7.26 0.72 -2.51
C HIS A 96 -8.65 0.26 -2.08
N PHE A 97 -8.78 -1.02 -1.74
CA PHE A 97 -10.03 -1.63 -1.30
C PHE A 97 -10.03 -1.95 0.19
N ASN A 98 -8.86 -2.03 0.81
CA ASN A 98 -8.67 -2.55 2.15
C ASN A 98 -7.73 -1.69 3.00
N GLU A 99 -8.01 -0.39 3.03
CA GLU A 99 -7.34 0.52 3.97
C GLU A 99 -7.82 0.23 5.39
N GLN A 100 -6.90 -0.18 6.27
CA GLN A 100 -7.23 -0.69 7.60
C GLN A 100 -6.20 -0.23 8.64
N PRO A 101 -6.64 0.00 9.90
CA PRO A 101 -5.72 0.44 10.95
C PRO A 101 -4.69 -0.66 11.26
N PRO A 102 -3.50 -0.32 11.78
CA PRO A 102 -2.48 -1.31 12.12
C PRO A 102 -2.95 -2.44 13.06
N SER A 103 -3.89 -2.14 13.98
CA SER A 103 -4.47 -3.13 14.88
C SER A 103 -5.29 -4.22 14.17
N TYR A 104 -5.89 -3.92 13.01
CA TYR A 104 -6.60 -4.90 12.19
C TYR A 104 -5.63 -5.95 11.65
N TRP A 105 -4.49 -5.53 11.12
CA TRP A 105 -3.45 -6.43 10.62
C TRP A 105 -2.77 -7.20 11.76
N ALA A 106 -2.49 -6.52 12.88
CA ALA A 106 -1.90 -7.14 14.06
C ALA A 106 -2.77 -8.29 14.60
N LYS A 107 -4.11 -8.19 14.52
CA LYS A 107 -5.02 -9.28 14.88
C LYS A 107 -4.75 -10.55 14.06
N TYR A 108 -4.60 -10.45 12.74
CA TYR A 108 -4.30 -11.62 11.91
C TYR A 108 -2.92 -12.18 12.17
N PHE A 109 -1.91 -11.33 12.35
CA PHE A 109 -0.56 -11.79 12.72
C PHE A 109 -0.57 -12.56 14.04
N LYS A 110 -1.34 -12.10 15.03
CA LYS A 110 -1.50 -12.77 16.32
C LYS A 110 -2.07 -14.19 16.20
N GLU A 111 -2.91 -14.48 15.20
CA GLU A 111 -3.41 -15.84 14.93
C GLU A 111 -2.29 -16.83 14.57
N PHE A 112 -1.14 -16.34 14.12
CA PHE A 112 0.03 -17.15 13.73
C PHE A 112 1.19 -17.03 14.73
N ASP A 113 0.94 -16.59 15.97
CA ASP A 113 1.96 -16.38 17.00
C ASP A 113 2.97 -15.25 16.68
N PHE A 114 2.61 -14.29 15.82
CA PHE A 114 3.44 -13.11 15.55
C PHE A 114 3.08 -11.95 16.49
N VAL A 115 4.10 -11.25 16.96
CA VAL A 115 4.00 -10.02 17.77
C VAL A 115 4.54 -8.83 16.98
N CYS A 116 3.99 -7.64 17.25
CA CYS A 116 4.37 -6.41 16.56
C CYS A 116 5.51 -5.69 17.30
N PHE A 117 6.46 -5.17 16.54
CA PHE A 117 7.51 -4.26 16.97
C PHE A 117 7.37 -2.94 16.20
N ASP A 118 7.02 -1.88 16.93
CA ASP A 118 6.87 -0.55 16.35
C ASP A 118 8.20 0.20 16.43
N PHE A 119 8.79 0.46 15.26
CA PHE A 119 10.03 1.21 15.13
C PHE A 119 9.84 2.53 14.38
N ARG A 120 8.59 2.95 14.13
CA ARG A 120 8.29 4.16 13.33
C ARG A 120 8.92 5.40 13.92
N ASN A 121 9.07 5.47 15.24
CA ASN A 121 9.81 6.53 15.92
C ASN A 121 11.27 6.68 15.45
N LYS A 122 11.91 5.61 14.97
CA LYS A 122 13.29 5.65 14.44
C LYS A 122 13.38 6.19 13.01
N VAL A 123 12.29 6.14 12.26
CA VAL A 123 12.23 6.58 10.85
C VAL A 123 11.39 7.83 10.64
N TRP A 124 10.64 8.29 11.65
CA TRP A 124 9.64 9.36 11.56
C TRP A 124 10.18 10.66 10.93
N GLU A 125 11.38 11.09 11.33
CA GLU A 125 12.01 12.31 10.83
C GLU A 125 12.92 12.08 9.62
N ASN A 126 13.04 10.85 9.13
CA ASN A 126 13.92 10.54 8.02
C ASN A 126 13.27 10.93 6.67
N LYS A 127 13.56 12.16 6.23
CA LYS A 127 13.06 12.73 4.96
C LYS A 127 13.50 12.00 3.69
N LYS A 128 14.41 11.01 3.77
CA LYS A 128 14.74 10.13 2.64
C LYS A 128 13.69 9.03 2.42
N ILE A 129 12.76 8.85 3.36
CA ILE A 129 11.67 7.88 3.30
C ILE A 129 10.37 8.67 3.16
N ALA A 130 9.50 8.29 2.21
CA ALA A 130 8.23 9.00 2.04
C ALA A 130 7.36 8.88 3.31
N CYS A 131 6.54 9.91 3.60
CA CYS A 131 5.78 9.99 4.84
C CYS A 131 4.83 8.81 5.06
N TYR A 132 4.20 8.32 4.00
CA TYR A 132 3.30 7.18 4.05
C TYR A 132 4.05 5.89 4.47
N TYR A 133 5.25 5.62 3.95
CA TYR A 133 6.09 4.52 4.45
C TYR A 133 6.43 4.68 5.94
N ARG A 134 6.88 5.89 6.35
CA ARG A 134 7.25 6.17 7.75
C ARG A 134 6.10 5.90 8.72
N GLN A 135 4.87 6.23 8.33
CA GLN A 135 3.71 6.16 9.22
C GLN A 135 3.10 4.75 9.30
N ASN A 136 3.25 3.93 8.26
CA ASN A 136 2.55 2.65 8.15
C ASN A 136 3.45 1.42 8.36
N VAL A 137 4.77 1.58 8.23
CA VAL A 137 5.70 0.45 8.34
C VAL A 137 5.78 -0.09 9.76
N LEU A 138 5.63 -1.41 9.91
CA LEU A 138 5.73 -2.13 11.17
C LEU A 138 6.52 -3.43 10.95
N LEU A 139 7.13 -3.94 12.01
CA LEU A 139 7.81 -5.22 11.98
C LEU A 139 6.99 -6.23 12.78
N PHE A 140 6.58 -7.32 12.16
CA PHE A 140 5.95 -8.45 12.85
C PHE A 140 6.94 -9.60 12.93
N ALA A 141 7.03 -10.28 14.07
CA ALA A 141 7.89 -11.44 14.18
C ALA A 141 7.23 -12.53 15.02
N HIS A 142 7.46 -13.79 14.63
CA HIS A 142 7.04 -14.92 15.42
C HIS A 142 7.63 -14.82 16.83
N LYS A 143 6.85 -15.19 17.86
CA LYS A 143 7.26 -15.07 19.28
C LYS A 143 8.62 -15.69 19.60
N SER A 144 9.05 -16.71 18.85
CA SER A 144 10.39 -17.32 18.99
C SER A 144 11.56 -16.41 18.59
N LYS A 145 11.30 -15.32 17.85
CA LYS A 145 12.29 -14.29 17.47
C LYS A 145 12.22 -13.05 18.36
N ARG A 146 11.35 -13.04 19.39
CA ARG A 146 11.14 -11.88 20.26
C ARG A 146 12.43 -11.40 20.93
N GLU A 147 13.13 -12.31 21.62
CA GLU A 147 14.35 -11.97 22.36
C GLU A 147 15.44 -11.39 21.45
N LEU A 148 15.55 -11.93 20.23
CA LEU A 148 16.47 -11.41 19.22
C LEU A 148 16.16 -9.94 18.91
N LEU A 149 14.90 -9.58 18.67
CA LEU A 149 14.52 -8.21 18.31
C LEU A 149 14.57 -7.25 19.50
N GLU A 150 14.18 -7.70 20.69
CA GLU A 150 14.32 -6.92 21.93
C GLU A 150 15.79 -6.62 22.23
N SER A 151 16.71 -7.58 22.00
CA SER A 151 18.17 -7.36 22.14
C SER A 151 18.74 -6.31 21.18
N LYS A 152 18.03 -6.02 20.08
CA LYS A 152 18.35 -4.95 19.12
C LYS A 152 17.68 -3.62 19.47
N GLY A 153 17.03 -3.52 20.63
CA GLY A 153 16.38 -2.32 21.10
C GLY A 153 15.09 -1.99 20.34
N LEU A 154 14.38 -3.02 19.85
CA LEU A 154 13.00 -2.89 19.39
C LEU A 154 12.05 -3.19 20.55
N LYS A 155 10.91 -2.49 20.59
CA LYS A 155 9.90 -2.65 21.64
C LYS A 155 8.66 -3.30 21.06
N MET A 156 8.22 -4.36 21.72
CA MET A 156 6.96 -5.01 21.39
C MET A 156 5.78 -4.08 21.71
N VAL A 157 4.77 -4.08 20.85
CA VAL A 157 3.53 -3.33 21.03
C VAL A 157 2.35 -4.26 20.77
N GLU A 158 1.43 -4.38 21.73
CA GLU A 158 0.25 -5.23 21.55
C GLU A 158 -0.78 -4.60 20.61
N ASN A 159 -0.98 -3.29 20.71
CA ASN A 159 -1.95 -2.53 19.91
C ASN A 159 -1.23 -1.39 19.17
N PRO A 160 -0.66 -1.65 17.98
CA PRO A 160 0.06 -0.62 17.24
C PRO A 160 -0.87 0.55 16.90
N MET A 161 -0.43 1.76 17.23
CA MET A 161 -1.25 2.96 17.06
C MET A 161 -1.42 3.31 15.58
N HIS A 162 -2.61 3.82 15.24
CA HIS A 162 -2.84 4.49 13.97
C HIS A 162 -2.18 5.88 14.05
N LEU A 163 -1.10 6.09 13.28
CA LEU A 163 -0.36 7.34 13.23
C LEU A 163 -0.53 7.96 11.85
N VAL A 164 -0.72 9.28 11.80
CA VAL A 164 -0.82 10.04 10.55
C VAL A 164 0.30 11.07 10.57
N HIS A 165 1.15 11.04 9.55
CA HIS A 165 2.22 12.02 9.39
C HIS A 165 1.65 13.33 8.81
N TYR A 166 2.05 14.47 9.34
CA TYR A 166 1.51 15.78 8.93
C TYR A 166 1.70 16.06 7.42
N GLU A 167 2.83 15.66 6.85
CA GLU A 167 3.08 15.76 5.40
C GLU A 167 1.99 15.06 4.55
N GLY A 168 1.38 13.98 5.05
CA GLY A 168 0.25 13.34 4.37
C GLY A 168 -0.98 14.24 4.33
N TYR A 169 -1.21 15.01 5.40
CA TYR A 169 -2.27 16.03 5.45
C TYR A 169 -1.95 17.21 4.52
N GLU A 170 -0.72 17.70 4.52
CA GLU A 170 -0.28 18.78 3.60
C GLU A 170 -0.51 18.38 2.13
N TRP A 171 -0.24 17.13 1.77
CA TRP A 171 -0.49 16.64 0.42
C TRP A 171 -1.99 16.64 0.08
N LYS A 172 -2.86 16.25 1.01
CA LYS A 172 -4.32 16.29 0.80
C LYS A 172 -4.83 17.71 0.67
N ASP A 173 -4.34 18.63 1.50
CA ASP A 173 -4.70 20.06 1.45
C ASP A 173 -4.28 20.70 0.12
N TYR A 174 -3.06 20.39 -0.34
CA TYR A 174 -2.58 20.80 -1.66
C TYR A 174 -3.50 20.31 -2.79
N GLN A 175 -3.85 19.01 -2.79
CA GLN A 175 -4.72 18.43 -3.81
C GLN A 175 -6.12 19.08 -3.80
N LEU A 176 -6.68 19.33 -2.62
CA LEU A 176 -7.96 20.01 -2.46
C LEU A 176 -7.91 21.45 -3.00
N THR A 177 -6.85 22.18 -2.68
CA THR A 177 -6.62 23.55 -3.17
C THR A 177 -6.54 23.57 -4.70
N GLU A 178 -5.79 22.65 -5.31
CA GLU A 178 -5.65 22.57 -6.76
C GLU A 178 -6.93 22.13 -7.46
N ALA A 179 -7.70 21.22 -6.87
CA ALA A 179 -9.02 20.84 -7.36
C ALA A 179 -10.01 22.02 -7.31
N THR A 180 -9.99 22.79 -6.22
CA THR A 180 -10.85 23.97 -6.03
C THR A 180 -10.55 25.04 -7.09
N LYS A 181 -9.27 25.36 -7.33
CA LYS A 181 -8.86 26.29 -8.39
C LYS A 181 -9.32 25.84 -9.79
N LYS A 182 -9.21 24.54 -10.09
CA LYS A 182 -9.69 23.98 -11.37
C LYS A 182 -11.20 24.13 -11.50
N LEU A 183 -11.95 23.87 -10.43
CA LEU A 183 -13.41 24.02 -10.41
C LEU A 183 -13.83 25.49 -10.63
N GLU A 184 -13.21 26.44 -9.93
CA GLU A 184 -13.47 27.87 -10.10
C GLU A 184 -13.20 28.34 -11.54
N LYS A 185 -12.10 27.85 -12.14
CA LYS A 185 -11.76 28.14 -13.54
C LYS A 185 -12.83 27.57 -14.50
N LEU A 186 -13.27 26.34 -14.28
CA LEU A 186 -14.36 25.72 -15.06
C LEU A 186 -15.67 26.50 -14.93
N GLU A 187 -16.03 26.89 -13.70
CA GLU A 187 -17.21 27.73 -13.45
C GLU A 187 -17.12 29.08 -14.18
N TYR A 188 -15.96 29.73 -14.14
CA TYR A 188 -15.74 31.00 -14.86
C TYR A 188 -15.96 30.83 -16.37
N PHE A 189 -15.37 29.78 -16.97
CA PHE A 189 -15.57 29.49 -18.39
C PHE A 189 -17.02 29.16 -18.72
N TYR A 190 -17.70 28.37 -17.90
CA TYR A 190 -19.12 28.03 -18.07
C TYR A 190 -20.02 29.27 -17.97
N LYS A 191 -19.83 30.11 -16.94
CA LYS A 191 -20.58 31.37 -16.78
C LYS A 191 -20.34 32.31 -17.96
N ARG A 192 -19.11 32.36 -18.49
CA ARG A 192 -18.76 33.19 -19.65
C ARG A 192 -19.34 32.65 -20.96
N SER A 193 -19.29 31.34 -21.18
CA SER A 193 -19.89 30.71 -22.38
C SER A 193 -21.41 30.87 -22.37
N LEU A 194 -22.07 30.64 -21.23
CA LEU A 194 -23.51 30.85 -21.08
C LEU A 194 -23.91 32.31 -21.36
N ARG A 195 -23.16 33.28 -20.83
CA ARG A 195 -23.36 34.72 -21.16
C ARG A 195 -23.17 35.02 -22.65
N TYR A 196 -22.21 34.38 -23.31
CA TYR A 196 -21.99 34.54 -24.75
C TYR A 196 -23.18 34.02 -25.58
N TYR A 197 -23.76 32.87 -25.19
CA TYR A 197 -24.95 32.33 -25.84
C TYR A 197 -26.19 33.18 -25.59
N ILE A 198 -26.40 33.68 -24.36
CA ILE A 198 -27.53 34.57 -24.02
C ILE A 198 -27.46 35.88 -24.82
N ARG A 199 -26.26 36.40 -25.10
CA ARG A 199 -26.05 37.62 -25.92
C ARG A 199 -26.25 37.39 -27.43
N HIS A 200 -26.32 36.14 -27.89
CA HIS A 200 -26.53 35.79 -29.30
C HIS A 200 -27.69 34.78 -29.46
N PRO A 201 -28.94 35.19 -29.20
CA PRO A 201 -30.10 34.28 -29.14
C PRO A 201 -30.34 33.46 -30.42
N LYS A 202 -29.93 33.98 -31.59
CA LYS A 202 -29.99 33.24 -32.87
C LYS A 202 -29.13 31.96 -32.89
N LYS A 203 -28.03 31.90 -32.12
CA LYS A 203 -27.20 30.68 -32.00
C LYS A 203 -27.85 29.62 -31.11
N ILE A 204 -28.58 30.02 -30.06
CA ILE A 204 -29.32 29.09 -29.20
C ILE A 204 -30.39 28.34 -29.99
N LEU A 205 -31.18 29.06 -30.79
CA LEU A 205 -32.24 28.47 -31.62
C LEU A 205 -31.70 27.46 -32.65
N SER A 206 -30.47 27.67 -33.16
CA SER A 206 -29.82 26.76 -34.12
C SER A 206 -29.34 25.42 -33.51
N ILE A 207 -29.14 25.36 -32.20
CA ILE A 207 -28.80 24.12 -31.48
C ILE A 207 -30.04 23.24 -31.33
N PHE A 208 -31.21 23.86 -31.10
CA PHE A 208 -32.48 23.13 -30.98
C PHE A 208 -33.14 22.80 -32.33
N SER A 209 -32.72 23.43 -33.43
CA SER A 209 -33.25 23.16 -34.77
C SER A 209 -32.55 22.01 -35.51
N LYS A 210 -31.48 21.42 -34.95
CA LYS A 210 -30.74 20.29 -35.56
C LYS A 210 -31.20 18.90 -35.09
N ASN A 211 -32.18 18.83 -34.19
CA ASN A 211 -32.78 17.58 -33.69
C ASN A 211 -34.20 17.33 -34.26
N LYS A 212 -34.46 17.73 -35.51
CA LYS A 212 -35.66 17.35 -36.27
C LYS A 212 -35.27 16.81 -37.62
#